data_AF-A0A8J3M9A5-F1
#
_entry.id   AF-A0A8J3M9A5-F1
#
_cell.length_a   1.000
_cell.length_b   1.000
_cell.length_c   1.000
_cell.angle_alpha   90.00
_cell.angle_beta   90.00
_cell.angle_gamma   90.00
#
_symmetry.space_group_name_H-M   'P 1'
#
loop_
_entity.id
_entity.type
_entity.pdbx_description
1 polymer ?
#
loop_
_entity_poly.entity_id
_entity_poly.type
_entity_poly.pdbx_seq_one_letter_code
_entity_poly.pdbx_strand_id
1 'polypeptide(L)'
;MAEVAALDLGNTRWSKRRELALGWINGLYHEVKAGDLVVLPGPIGPKDNEVRNTLVGEVFGLPERWREAPEPYASAGLLVRRVRWLAEIDERDLDGRTYRSLRTQNALISMRADLLRPVLGAAYQNVIVNGDFLARFQTTGLEFNARESYHFQAFVLAVVEAFSRRSEEGVTDKLQESIYAMAASVKRGDRYIPEQDFSIHSPGYTTLKGTSIVFVVSALFALALEGNAQPIDVNGNVSIEFENSVSTRYDPCAAEGIDEATRETLRAMGYDRWQEACRAATAANEDEGFAPRATVRK
;
A
#
# COMPACT_ATOMS: atom_id res chain seq x y z
N MET A 1 25.48 22.03 36.73
CA MET A 1 24.18 21.34 36.61
C MET A 1 23.38 21.71 37.84
N ALA A 2 22.33 22.50 37.69
CA ALA A 2 21.47 22.86 38.82
C ALA A 2 20.65 21.63 39.21
N GLU A 3 20.73 21.26 40.48
CA GLU A 3 19.94 20.20 41.11
C GLU A 3 18.46 20.60 40.99
N VAL A 4 17.72 19.92 40.10
CA VAL A 4 16.27 20.09 40.02
C VAL A 4 15.70 19.39 41.25
N ALA A 5 15.42 20.18 42.30
CA ALA A 5 14.73 19.71 43.49
C ALA A 5 13.49 18.91 43.06
N ALA A 6 13.43 17.64 43.46
CA ALA A 6 12.30 16.77 43.20
C ALA A 6 11.08 17.31 43.95
N LEU A 7 10.31 18.16 43.29
CA LEU A 7 9.02 18.63 43.78
C LEU A 7 8.13 17.40 43.95
N ASP A 8 7.70 17.15 45.19
CA ASP A 8 6.70 16.12 45.49
C ASP A 8 5.34 16.56 44.93
N LEU A 9 5.08 16.13 43.69
CA LEU A 9 3.85 16.40 42.96
C LEU A 9 2.75 15.37 43.27
N GLY A 10 2.96 14.45 44.23
CA GLY A 10 2.07 13.32 44.51
C GLY A 10 0.62 13.71 44.86
N ASN A 11 0.40 14.92 45.38
CA ASN A 11 -0.92 15.44 45.75
C ASN A 11 -1.51 16.45 44.76
N THR A 12 -0.86 16.70 43.62
CA THR A 12 -1.39 17.64 42.63
C THR A 12 -2.50 16.94 41.85
N ARG A 13 -3.76 17.33 42.04
CA ARG A 13 -4.86 16.85 41.19
C ARG A 13 -4.59 17.30 39.75
N TRP A 14 -4.27 16.34 38.89
CA TRP A 14 -4.06 16.63 37.48
C TRP A 14 -5.40 17.03 36.88
N SER A 15 -5.44 18.17 36.19
CA SER A 15 -6.62 18.49 35.39
C SER A 15 -6.67 17.53 34.20
N LYS A 16 -7.87 17.18 33.73
CA LYS A 16 -8.07 16.36 32.53
C LYS A 16 -7.23 16.84 31.34
N ARG A 17 -7.02 18.16 31.22
CA ARG A 17 -6.16 18.77 30.19
C ARG A 17 -4.67 18.40 30.36
N ARG A 18 -4.16 18.35 31.59
CA ARG A 18 -2.76 17.93 31.87
C ARG A 18 -2.58 16.44 31.68
N GLU A 19 -3.56 15.61 32.04
CA GLU A 19 -3.53 14.16 31.78
C GLU A 19 -3.46 13.87 30.27
N LEU A 20 -4.28 14.55 29.47
CA LEU A 20 -4.23 14.44 28.00
C LEU A 20 -2.90 14.92 27.42
N ALA A 21 -2.35 16.02 27.94
CA ALA A 21 -1.04 16.53 27.50
C ALA A 21 0.10 15.56 27.85
N LEU A 22 0.06 14.94 29.03
CA LEU A 22 1.03 13.92 29.44
C LEU A 22 0.93 12.67 28.56
N GLY A 23 -0.29 12.24 28.23
CA GLY A 23 -0.51 11.12 27.31
C GLY A 23 0.09 11.36 25.93
N TRP A 24 -0.05 12.57 25.40
CA TRP A 24 0.60 12.95 24.13
C TRP A 24 2.13 12.94 24.21
N ILE A 25 2.70 13.50 25.28
CA ILE A 25 4.16 13.53 25.48
C ILE A 25 4.70 12.10 25.60
N ASN A 26 4.05 11.25 26.39
CA ASN A 26 4.46 9.86 26.55
C ASN A 26 4.32 9.07 25.25
N GLY A 27 3.19 9.20 24.56
CA GLY A 27 2.98 8.56 23.27
C GLY A 27 4.04 8.95 22.24
N LEU A 28 4.19 10.25 21.96
CA LEU A 28 5.05 10.72 20.86
C LEU A 28 6.55 10.60 21.16
N TYR A 29 6.97 10.78 22.41
CA TYR A 29 8.40 10.83 22.75
C TYR A 29 8.93 9.55 23.39
N HIS A 30 8.09 8.74 24.05
CA HIS A 30 8.54 7.52 24.72
C HIS A 30 8.04 6.24 24.03
N GLU A 31 6.80 6.20 23.57
CA GLU A 31 6.21 4.98 23.00
C GLU A 31 6.49 4.83 21.50
N VAL A 32 6.41 5.93 20.75
CA VAL A 32 6.65 5.95 19.30
C VAL A 32 8.10 5.64 18.96
N LYS A 33 8.29 4.68 18.06
CA LYS A 33 9.58 4.20 17.54
C LYS A 33 9.79 4.65 16.10
N ALA A 34 11.04 4.57 15.65
CA ALA A 34 11.33 4.70 14.22
C ALA A 34 10.70 3.52 13.47
N GLY A 35 10.04 3.79 12.35
CA GLY A 35 9.20 2.86 11.59
C GLY A 35 7.71 2.96 11.91
N ASP A 36 7.32 3.62 13.01
CA ASP A 36 5.90 3.81 13.32
C ASP A 36 5.26 4.82 12.36
N LEU A 37 4.02 4.52 11.96
CA LEU A 37 3.23 5.41 11.12
C LEU A 37 2.52 6.48 11.93
N VAL A 38 2.45 7.67 11.34
CA VAL A 38 1.70 8.81 11.83
C VAL A 38 0.72 9.24 10.76
N VAL A 39 -0.53 9.43 11.18
CA VAL A 39 -1.62 9.89 10.34
C VAL A 39 -2.11 11.20 10.90
N LEU A 40 -2.08 12.25 10.08
CA LEU A 40 -2.50 13.59 10.46
C LEU A 40 -3.73 14.00 9.63
N PRO A 41 -4.94 14.04 10.22
CA PRO A 41 -6.12 14.51 9.50
C PRO A 41 -5.99 15.99 9.15
N GLY A 42 -6.60 16.40 8.04
CA GLY A 42 -6.58 17.79 7.57
C GLY A 42 -7.30 18.73 8.54
N PRO A 43 -7.05 20.05 8.48
CA PRO A 43 -7.68 21.00 9.40
C PRO A 43 -9.22 21.03 9.27
N ILE A 44 -9.92 21.25 10.39
CA ILE A 44 -11.37 21.49 10.38
C ILE A 44 -11.59 22.98 10.06
N GLY A 45 -11.80 23.29 8.78
CA GLY A 45 -12.04 24.65 8.29
C GLY A 45 -13.50 24.91 7.85
N PRO A 46 -13.97 26.17 7.84
CA PRO A 46 -15.36 26.56 7.58
C PRO A 46 -15.78 26.52 6.10
N LYS A 47 -15.05 25.82 5.23
CA LYS A 47 -15.35 25.79 3.79
C LYS A 47 -15.77 24.39 3.36
N ASP A 48 -17.02 24.26 2.96
CA ASP A 48 -17.66 23.01 2.53
C ASP A 48 -17.09 22.45 1.20
N ASN A 49 -16.15 23.14 0.56
CA ASN A 49 -15.61 22.79 -0.76
C ASN A 49 -14.07 22.73 -0.85
N GLU A 50 -13.33 22.89 0.25
CA GLU A 50 -11.87 22.67 0.20
C GLU A 50 -11.58 21.17 0.37
N VAL A 51 -10.83 20.61 -0.58
CA VAL A 51 -10.31 19.23 -0.50
C VAL A 51 -9.49 19.12 0.79
N ARG A 52 -9.94 18.25 1.69
CA ARG A 52 -9.26 18.02 2.96
C ARG A 52 -8.41 16.78 2.82
N ASN A 53 -7.11 16.97 2.99
CA ASN A 53 -6.19 15.88 2.84
C ASN A 53 -5.67 15.42 4.20
N THR A 54 -5.70 14.11 4.40
CA THR A 54 -5.03 13.41 5.49
C THR A 54 -3.61 13.07 5.05
N LEU A 55 -2.63 13.51 5.83
CA LEU A 55 -1.23 13.20 5.59
C LEU A 55 -0.86 11.90 6.29
N VAL A 56 -0.07 11.07 5.62
CA VAL A 56 0.44 9.81 6.14
C VAL A 56 1.95 9.84 6.06
N GLY A 57 2.62 9.56 7.18
CA GLY A 57 4.07 9.56 7.24
C GLY A 57 4.62 8.52 8.18
N GLU A 58 5.93 8.32 8.11
CA GLU A 58 6.67 7.39 8.93
C GLU A 58 7.67 8.16 9.80
N VAL A 59 7.72 7.83 11.08
CA VAL A 59 8.72 8.38 12.01
C VAL A 59 10.05 7.72 11.72
N PHE A 60 11.09 8.49 11.43
CA PHE A 60 12.41 7.93 11.09
C PHE A 60 13.54 8.37 12.03
N GLY A 61 13.23 9.16 13.07
CA GLY A 61 14.23 9.75 13.97
C GLY A 61 13.86 9.64 15.45
N LEU A 62 14.89 9.77 16.29
CA LEU A 62 14.76 9.93 17.75
C LEU A 62 14.14 11.30 18.10
N PRO A 63 13.61 11.50 19.32
CA PRO A 63 13.20 12.82 19.76
C PRO A 63 14.40 13.77 19.70
N GLU A 64 14.23 14.92 19.08
CA GLU A 64 15.25 15.96 19.07
C GLU A 64 14.65 17.31 19.42
N ARG A 65 15.50 18.25 19.87
CA ARG A 65 15.06 19.63 20.07
C ARG A 65 15.11 20.38 18.75
N TRP A 66 14.00 20.95 18.33
CA TRP A 66 13.92 21.78 17.14
C TRP A 66 14.47 23.17 17.43
N ARG A 67 15.72 23.40 17.02
CA ARG A 67 16.43 24.66 17.28
C ARG A 67 16.04 25.79 16.33
N GLU A 68 15.51 25.45 15.16
CA GLU A 68 15.16 26.37 14.08
C GLU A 68 13.64 26.41 13.87
N ALA A 69 12.87 26.32 14.95
CA ALA A 69 11.42 26.40 14.85
C ALA A 69 11.00 27.81 14.41
N PRO A 70 10.03 27.95 13.48
CA PRO A 70 9.51 29.25 13.09
C PRO A 70 8.77 29.93 14.25
N GLU A 71 8.71 31.26 14.25
CA GLU A 71 7.92 32.01 15.23
C GLU A 71 6.43 31.61 15.16
N PRO A 72 5.73 31.46 16.31
CA PRO A 72 6.13 31.84 17.67
C PRO A 72 6.92 30.76 18.45
N TYR A 73 7.33 29.67 17.80
CA TYR A 73 7.87 28.49 18.47
C TYR A 73 9.39 28.50 18.66
N ALA A 74 10.10 29.46 18.04
CA ALA A 74 11.55 29.56 18.03
C ALA A 74 12.18 29.57 19.44
N SER A 75 11.55 30.28 20.37
CA SER A 75 12.04 30.44 21.75
C SER A 75 11.71 29.27 22.68
N ALA A 76 10.81 28.36 22.26
CA ALA A 76 10.25 27.34 23.15
C ALA A 76 11.12 26.07 23.28
N GLY A 77 12.14 25.90 22.42
CA GLY A 77 13.03 24.75 22.46
C GLY A 77 12.28 23.42 22.36
N LEU A 78 11.29 23.36 21.45
CA LEU A 78 10.35 22.27 21.33
C LEU A 78 11.05 20.94 21.07
N LEU A 79 10.61 19.89 21.75
CA LEU A 79 10.92 18.52 21.34
C LEU A 79 10.06 18.17 20.13
N VAL A 80 10.65 17.51 19.15
CA VAL A 80 9.99 17.09 17.92
C VAL A 80 10.44 15.70 17.51
N ARG A 81 9.64 15.07 16.65
CA ARG A 81 9.98 13.84 15.93
C ARG A 81 10.02 14.15 14.44
N ARG A 82 11.02 13.62 13.73
CA ARG A 82 11.06 13.73 12.27
C ARG A 82 10.14 12.69 11.64
N VAL A 83 9.28 13.16 10.75
CA VAL A 83 8.34 12.35 9.98
C VAL A 83 8.67 12.50 8.50
N ARG A 84 8.78 11.38 7.80
CA ARG A 84 8.86 11.33 6.33
C ARG A 84 7.45 11.13 5.82
N TRP A 85 6.90 12.15 5.17
CA TRP A 85 5.56 12.06 4.56
C TRP A 85 5.61 11.13 3.34
N LEU A 86 4.75 10.12 3.34
CA LEU A 86 4.68 9.05 2.35
C LEU A 86 3.53 9.26 1.36
N ALA A 87 2.38 9.70 1.87
CA ALA A 87 1.17 9.85 1.07
C ALA A 87 0.25 10.95 1.60
N GLU A 88 -0.61 11.41 0.70
CA GLU A 88 -1.69 12.34 0.96
C GLU A 88 -2.99 11.71 0.44
N ILE A 89 -4.01 11.65 1.30
CA ILE A 89 -5.29 11.00 1.00
C ILE A 89 -6.40 12.01 1.16
N ASP A 90 -7.28 12.13 0.16
CA ASP A 90 -8.50 12.91 0.31
C ASP A 90 -9.38 12.27 1.41
N GLU A 91 -9.80 13.04 2.40
CA GLU A 91 -10.64 12.55 3.49
C GLU A 91 -11.96 11.95 3.01
N ARG A 92 -12.42 12.29 1.79
CA ARG A 92 -13.58 11.68 1.13
C ARG A 92 -13.36 10.22 0.74
N ASP A 93 -12.11 9.82 0.51
CA ASP A 93 -11.73 8.44 0.18
C ASP A 93 -11.56 7.56 1.42
N LEU A 94 -11.56 8.15 2.62
CA LEU A 94 -11.50 7.40 3.87
C LEU A 94 -12.88 6.82 4.18
N ASP A 95 -12.91 5.55 4.58
CA ASP A 95 -14.15 4.96 5.06
C ASP A 95 -14.64 5.70 6.32
N GLY A 96 -15.96 5.74 6.49
CA GLY A 96 -16.56 6.52 7.57
C GLY A 96 -16.13 6.09 8.98
N ARG A 97 -15.62 4.86 9.17
CA ARG A 97 -15.09 4.41 10.47
C ARG A 97 -13.72 5.03 10.70
N THR A 98 -12.81 4.93 9.73
CA THR A 98 -11.47 5.54 9.78
C THR A 98 -11.54 7.05 9.92
N TYR A 99 -12.38 7.70 9.10
CA TYR A 99 -12.59 9.15 9.19
C TYR A 99 -13.02 9.59 10.60
N ARG A 100 -14.03 8.94 11.18
CA ARG A 100 -14.49 9.26 12.54
C ARG A 100 -13.43 8.94 13.59
N SER A 101 -12.69 7.86 13.42
CA SER A 101 -11.62 7.49 14.35
C SER A 101 -10.45 8.47 14.33
N LEU A 102 -10.14 9.13 13.22
CA LEU A 102 -9.11 10.17 13.15
C LEU A 102 -9.56 11.49 13.81
N ARG A 103 -10.87 11.72 13.92
CA ARG A 103 -11.47 12.97 14.43
C ARG A 103 -11.84 12.86 15.91
N THR A 104 -10.85 12.72 16.78
CA THR A 104 -11.07 12.69 18.25
C THR A 104 -10.64 13.99 18.92
N GLN A 105 -11.07 14.19 20.17
CA GLN A 105 -10.61 15.30 21.01
C GLN A 105 -9.16 15.12 21.52
N ASN A 106 -8.58 13.93 21.33
CA ASN A 106 -7.23 13.62 21.77
C ASN A 106 -6.23 14.07 20.69
N ALA A 107 -5.13 14.71 21.10
CA ALA A 107 -4.07 15.15 20.20
C ALA A 107 -3.29 14.00 19.55
N LEU A 108 -3.33 12.81 20.19
CA LEU A 108 -2.73 11.58 19.69
C LEU A 108 -3.62 10.42 20.10
N ILE A 109 -3.80 9.48 19.18
CA ILE A 109 -4.52 8.24 19.40
C ILE A 109 -3.69 7.09 18.84
N SER A 110 -3.62 5.98 19.57
CA SER A 110 -3.15 4.72 19.01
C SER A 110 -4.32 4.07 18.29
N MET A 111 -4.12 3.71 17.03
CA MET A 111 -5.10 3.01 16.22
C MET A 111 -4.57 1.64 15.86
N ARG A 112 -5.47 0.66 15.81
CA ARG A 112 -5.12 -0.67 15.31
C ARG A 112 -4.88 -0.59 13.80
N ALA A 113 -3.92 -1.38 13.31
CA ALA A 113 -3.53 -1.40 11.90
C ALA A 113 -4.67 -1.77 10.94
N ASP A 114 -5.64 -2.57 11.39
CA ASP A 114 -6.81 -2.96 10.59
C ASP A 114 -7.73 -1.79 10.24
N LEU A 115 -7.86 -0.80 11.13
CA LEU A 115 -8.58 0.45 10.87
C LEU A 115 -7.79 1.38 9.95
N LEU A 116 -6.48 1.17 9.82
CA LEU A 116 -5.64 1.97 8.96
C LEU A 116 -5.38 1.28 7.61
N ARG A 117 -6.11 0.23 7.23
CA ARG A 117 -5.92 -0.44 5.92
C ARG A 117 -5.95 0.53 4.72
N PRO A 118 -6.93 1.45 4.59
CA PRO A 118 -6.94 2.40 3.46
C PRO A 118 -5.72 3.33 3.47
N VAL A 119 -5.26 3.66 4.69
CA VAL A 119 -4.12 4.54 4.95
C VAL A 119 -2.80 3.84 4.66
N LEU A 120 -2.64 2.59 5.10
CA LEU A 120 -1.53 1.70 4.80
C LEU A 120 -1.43 1.43 3.31
N GLY A 121 -2.56 1.13 2.66
CA GLY A 121 -2.64 0.96 1.22
C GLY A 121 -2.35 2.25 0.45
N ALA A 122 -2.53 3.44 1.04
CA ALA A 122 -2.11 4.68 0.38
C ALA A 122 -0.61 4.93 0.54
N ALA A 123 -0.07 4.67 1.74
CA ALA A 123 1.32 4.93 2.08
C ALA A 123 2.30 3.94 1.45
N TYR A 124 1.99 2.64 1.50
CA TYR A 124 2.88 1.57 1.09
C TYR A 124 2.38 0.78 -0.11
N GLN A 125 1.10 0.93 -0.47
CA GLN A 125 0.46 0.43 -1.71
C GLN A 125 0.35 -1.09 -1.81
N ASN A 126 1.47 -1.80 -1.64
CA ASN A 126 1.53 -3.25 -1.48
C ASN A 126 1.79 -3.57 -0.01
N VAL A 127 0.79 -4.05 0.72
CA VAL A 127 0.88 -4.30 2.16
C VAL A 127 0.29 -5.64 2.55
N ILE A 128 0.87 -6.24 3.60
CA ILE A 128 0.34 -7.44 4.24
C ILE A 128 -0.23 -7.00 5.59
N VAL A 129 -1.55 -7.18 5.79
CA VAL A 129 -2.22 -6.78 7.03
C VAL A 129 -3.00 -7.96 7.57
N ASN A 130 -2.59 -8.50 8.72
CA ASN A 130 -3.20 -9.67 9.37
C ASN A 130 -3.33 -10.91 8.44
N GLY A 131 -2.36 -11.11 7.54
CA GLY A 131 -2.37 -12.21 6.56
C GLY A 131 -3.13 -11.91 5.26
N ASP A 132 -3.83 -10.78 5.16
CA ASP A 132 -4.42 -10.31 3.90
C ASP A 132 -3.36 -9.58 3.07
N PHE A 133 -3.21 -9.96 1.80
CA PHE A 133 -2.34 -9.28 0.85
C PHE A 133 -3.15 -8.24 0.08
N LEU A 134 -2.65 -7.01 0.03
CA LEU A 134 -3.29 -5.87 -0.62
C LEU A 134 -2.32 -5.26 -1.63
N ALA A 135 -2.68 -5.19 -2.91
CA ALA A 135 -1.92 -4.46 -3.92
C ALA A 135 -2.77 -3.36 -4.56
N ARG A 136 -2.26 -2.14 -4.54
CA ARG A 136 -2.94 -0.97 -5.09
C ARG A 136 -2.33 -0.53 -6.43
N PHE A 137 -3.22 -0.36 -7.41
CA PHE A 137 -2.95 0.19 -8.73
C PHE A 137 -3.57 1.59 -8.80
N GLN A 138 -2.80 2.57 -9.26
CA GLN A 138 -3.34 3.91 -9.45
C GLN A 138 -3.93 4.03 -10.85
N THR A 139 -5.01 4.80 -10.95
CA THR A 139 -5.63 5.16 -12.24
C THR A 139 -5.57 6.67 -12.41
N THR A 140 -5.13 7.12 -13.58
CA THR A 140 -5.12 8.54 -13.94
C THR A 140 -6.20 8.89 -14.96
N GLY A 141 -6.91 7.89 -15.50
CA GLY A 141 -8.05 8.08 -16.39
C GLY A 141 -9.14 8.97 -15.78
N LEU A 142 -9.69 9.87 -16.59
CA LEU A 142 -10.81 10.73 -16.22
C LEU A 142 -12.16 10.04 -16.42
N GLU A 143 -12.22 9.08 -17.34
CA GLU A 143 -13.39 8.25 -17.64
C GLU A 143 -13.07 6.81 -17.28
N PHE A 144 -14.07 6.09 -16.78
CA PHE A 144 -13.95 4.67 -16.43
C PHE A 144 -15.10 3.94 -17.14
N ASN A 145 -14.81 3.31 -18.28
CA ASN A 145 -15.78 2.56 -19.07
C ASN A 145 -15.55 1.04 -18.97
N ALA A 146 -16.56 0.27 -19.38
CA ALA A 146 -16.51 -1.19 -19.28
C ALA A 146 -15.45 -1.83 -20.19
N ARG A 147 -15.02 -1.13 -21.24
CA ARG A 147 -13.99 -1.61 -22.19
C ARG A 147 -12.60 -1.45 -21.61
N GLU A 148 -12.36 -0.34 -20.94
CA GLU A 148 -11.14 -0.02 -20.21
C GLU A 148 -10.81 -1.13 -19.21
N SER A 149 -11.68 -1.32 -18.21
CA SER A 149 -11.45 -2.33 -17.16
C SER A 149 -11.33 -3.77 -17.67
N TYR A 150 -11.79 -4.07 -18.89
CA TYR A 150 -11.73 -5.42 -19.47
C TYR A 150 -10.30 -5.94 -19.61
N HIS A 151 -9.35 -5.11 -20.06
CA HIS A 151 -7.97 -5.55 -20.27
C HIS A 151 -7.25 -5.84 -18.96
N PHE A 152 -7.45 -4.98 -17.95
CA PHE A 152 -6.94 -5.20 -16.61
C PHE A 152 -7.53 -6.48 -15.98
N GLN A 153 -8.85 -6.66 -16.05
CA GLN A 153 -9.51 -7.85 -15.52
C GLN A 153 -9.05 -9.14 -16.20
N ALA A 154 -8.94 -9.11 -17.54
CA ALA A 154 -8.43 -10.24 -18.30
C ALA A 154 -7.00 -10.60 -17.88
N PHE A 155 -6.15 -9.60 -17.67
CA PHE A 155 -4.80 -9.81 -17.15
C PHE A 155 -4.82 -10.48 -15.77
N VAL A 156 -5.58 -9.92 -14.81
CA VAL A 156 -5.66 -10.45 -13.45
C VAL A 156 -6.13 -11.90 -13.45
N LEU A 157 -7.23 -12.20 -14.16
CA LEU A 157 -7.79 -13.55 -14.21
C LEU A 157 -6.91 -14.54 -14.97
N ALA A 158 -6.18 -14.11 -16.01
CA ALA A 158 -5.20 -14.97 -16.68
C ALA A 158 -4.04 -15.35 -15.74
N VAL A 159 -3.55 -14.41 -14.93
CA VAL A 159 -2.55 -14.69 -13.91
C VAL A 159 -3.11 -15.63 -12.83
N VAL A 160 -4.37 -15.45 -12.43
CA VAL A 160 -5.09 -16.37 -11.51
C VAL A 160 -5.11 -17.79 -12.06
N GLU A 161 -5.55 -17.99 -13.31
CA GLU A 161 -5.58 -19.33 -13.91
C GLU A 161 -4.17 -19.96 -13.95
N ALA A 162 -3.16 -19.20 -14.39
CA ALA A 162 -1.78 -19.70 -14.44
C ALA A 162 -1.22 -20.07 -13.05
N PHE A 163 -1.55 -19.28 -12.03
CA PHE A 163 -1.18 -19.55 -10.65
C PHE A 163 -1.94 -20.75 -10.06
N SER A 164 -3.24 -20.88 -10.33
CA SER A 164 -4.05 -22.02 -9.87
C SER A 164 -3.48 -23.34 -10.39
N ARG A 165 -3.08 -23.39 -11.66
CA ARG A 165 -2.51 -24.60 -12.30
C ARG A 165 -1.17 -25.03 -11.72
N ARG A 166 -0.36 -24.08 -11.25
CA ARG A 166 0.86 -24.38 -10.48
C ARG A 166 0.56 -25.17 -9.21
N SER A 167 -0.54 -24.81 -8.53
CA SER A 167 -0.93 -25.40 -7.25
C SER A 167 -1.61 -26.76 -7.38
N GLU A 168 -2.10 -27.12 -8.57
CA GLU A 168 -2.75 -28.40 -8.85
C GLU A 168 -1.73 -29.37 -9.48
N GLU A 169 -0.94 -30.04 -8.62
CA GLU A 169 -0.01 -31.08 -9.06
C GLU A 169 -0.73 -32.10 -9.96
N GLY A 170 -0.28 -32.23 -11.21
CA GLY A 170 -0.72 -33.28 -12.14
C GLY A 170 -1.68 -32.83 -13.25
N VAL A 171 -2.06 -31.55 -13.34
CA VAL A 171 -2.89 -31.08 -14.46
C VAL A 171 -2.04 -30.68 -15.66
N THR A 172 -1.77 -31.67 -16.53
CA THR A 172 -1.10 -31.51 -17.83
C THR A 172 -2.00 -30.93 -18.93
N ASP A 173 -3.18 -30.41 -18.60
CA ASP A 173 -4.00 -29.74 -19.59
C ASP A 173 -3.31 -28.46 -20.03
N LYS A 174 -3.07 -28.35 -21.34
CA LYS A 174 -2.54 -27.12 -21.94
C LYS A 174 -3.42 -25.95 -21.50
N LEU A 175 -2.80 -24.93 -20.92
CA LEU A 175 -3.46 -23.64 -20.77
C LEU A 175 -4.11 -23.24 -22.10
N GLN A 176 -5.22 -22.51 -22.01
CA GLN A 176 -5.93 -22.01 -23.19
C GLN A 176 -5.01 -21.15 -24.07
N GLU A 177 -5.29 -21.09 -25.37
CA GLU A 177 -4.38 -20.46 -26.34
C GLU A 177 -4.15 -18.96 -26.11
N SER A 178 -5.12 -18.25 -25.53
CA SER A 178 -5.05 -16.81 -25.27
C SER A 178 -5.33 -16.43 -23.82
N ILE A 179 -4.84 -15.26 -23.40
CA ILE A 179 -5.08 -14.73 -22.04
C ILE A 179 -6.58 -14.50 -21.76
N TYR A 180 -7.35 -14.16 -22.79
CA TYR A 180 -8.79 -13.92 -22.66
C TYR A 180 -9.56 -15.22 -22.46
N ALA A 181 -9.12 -16.29 -23.14
CA ALA A 181 -9.68 -17.62 -22.94
C ALA A 181 -9.31 -18.17 -21.55
N MET A 182 -8.09 -17.89 -21.06
CA MET A 182 -7.69 -18.20 -19.68
C MET A 182 -8.55 -17.45 -18.66
N ALA A 183 -8.75 -16.14 -18.86
CA ALA A 183 -9.60 -15.34 -17.98
C ALA A 183 -11.04 -15.86 -17.94
N ALA A 184 -11.56 -16.32 -19.08
CA ALA A 184 -12.90 -16.89 -19.18
C ALA A 184 -13.01 -18.31 -18.57
N SER A 185 -11.91 -19.05 -18.43
CA SER A 185 -11.91 -20.40 -17.86
C SER A 185 -11.88 -20.44 -16.33
N VAL A 186 -11.55 -19.31 -15.69
CA VAL A 186 -11.50 -19.21 -14.22
C VAL A 186 -12.88 -19.52 -13.63
N LYS A 187 -12.96 -20.53 -12.76
CA LYS A 187 -14.21 -20.93 -12.13
C LYS A 187 -14.65 -19.90 -11.11
N ARG A 188 -15.93 -19.54 -11.14
CA ARG A 188 -16.53 -18.67 -10.12
C ARG A 188 -16.35 -19.30 -8.73
N GLY A 189 -15.71 -18.56 -7.82
CA GLY A 189 -15.43 -19.02 -6.45
C GLY A 189 -14.09 -19.76 -6.27
N ASP A 190 -13.20 -19.72 -7.27
CA ASP A 190 -11.81 -20.14 -7.06
C ASP A 190 -11.19 -19.31 -5.92
N ARG A 191 -10.48 -20.00 -5.01
CA ARG A 191 -9.83 -19.44 -3.81
C ARG A 191 -8.76 -18.39 -4.11
N TYR A 192 -8.24 -18.37 -5.34
CA TYR A 192 -7.19 -17.46 -5.77
C TYR A 192 -7.73 -16.20 -6.47
N ILE A 193 -9.05 -16.10 -6.70
CA ILE A 193 -9.64 -14.87 -7.25
C ILE A 193 -9.55 -13.77 -6.19
N PRO A 194 -8.85 -12.66 -6.45
CA PRO A 194 -8.79 -11.55 -5.51
C PRO A 194 -10.13 -10.81 -5.46
N GLU A 195 -10.47 -10.32 -4.27
CA GLU A 195 -11.48 -9.26 -4.11
C GLU A 195 -10.92 -7.96 -4.69
N GLN A 196 -11.78 -7.14 -5.28
CA GLN A 196 -11.38 -5.88 -5.88
C GLN A 196 -12.24 -4.73 -5.37
N ASP A 197 -11.55 -3.73 -4.82
CA ASP A 197 -12.13 -2.45 -4.43
C ASP A 197 -11.68 -1.36 -5.40
N PHE A 198 -12.59 -0.50 -5.85
CA PHE A 198 -12.30 0.59 -6.77
C PHE A 198 -12.74 1.94 -6.19
N SER A 199 -11.91 2.96 -6.41
CA SER A 199 -12.28 4.37 -6.28
C SER A 199 -12.22 5.01 -7.66
N ILE A 200 -13.38 5.48 -8.13
CA ILE A 200 -13.59 6.09 -9.46
C ILE A 200 -13.34 7.61 -9.46
N HIS A 201 -12.81 8.17 -8.37
CA HIS A 201 -12.37 9.56 -8.36
C HIS A 201 -11.10 9.70 -9.19
N SER A 202 -10.79 10.89 -9.70
CA SER A 202 -9.53 11.15 -10.42
C SER A 202 -8.64 12.06 -9.56
N PRO A 203 -7.42 11.64 -9.17
CA PRO A 203 -6.83 10.31 -9.42
C PRO A 203 -7.53 9.21 -8.60
N GLY A 204 -7.68 8.06 -9.23
CA GLY A 204 -8.40 6.92 -8.67
C GLY A 204 -7.46 5.80 -8.26
N TYR A 205 -8.05 4.73 -7.75
CA TYR A 205 -7.30 3.52 -7.48
C TYR A 205 -8.15 2.27 -7.60
N THR A 206 -7.49 1.17 -7.95
CA THR A 206 -8.00 -0.18 -7.78
C THR A 206 -7.12 -0.90 -6.78
N THR A 207 -7.73 -1.52 -5.77
CA THR A 207 -7.02 -2.33 -4.78
C THR A 207 -7.47 -3.78 -4.95
N LEU A 208 -6.52 -4.66 -5.21
CA LEU A 208 -6.73 -6.11 -5.17
C LEU A 208 -6.43 -6.59 -3.75
N LYS A 209 -7.30 -7.45 -3.22
CA LYS A 209 -7.19 -8.03 -1.88
C LYS A 209 -7.35 -9.54 -1.96
N GLY A 210 -6.48 -10.28 -1.29
CA GLY A 210 -6.56 -11.74 -1.29
C GLY A 210 -5.33 -12.39 -0.68
N THR A 211 -4.90 -13.50 -1.30
CA THR A 211 -3.70 -14.25 -0.93
C THR A 211 -2.45 -13.67 -1.61
N SER A 212 -1.31 -14.34 -1.49
CA SER A 212 -0.03 -13.92 -2.08
C SER A 212 -0.08 -13.67 -3.60
N ILE A 213 -1.07 -14.23 -4.29
CA ILE A 213 -1.30 -14.00 -5.72
C ILE A 213 -1.47 -12.52 -6.07
N VAL A 214 -2.00 -11.71 -5.16
CA VAL A 214 -2.17 -10.27 -5.37
C VAL A 214 -0.83 -9.57 -5.62
N PHE A 215 0.24 -10.00 -4.95
CA PHE A 215 1.58 -9.46 -5.16
C PHE A 215 2.19 -10.01 -6.45
N VAL A 216 1.92 -11.28 -6.80
CA VAL A 216 2.32 -11.86 -8.10
C VAL A 216 1.70 -11.08 -9.26
N VAL A 217 0.41 -10.76 -9.17
CA VAL A 217 -0.29 -9.92 -10.15
C VAL A 217 0.36 -8.55 -10.24
N SER A 218 0.62 -7.88 -9.11
CA SER A 218 1.28 -6.56 -9.09
C SER A 218 2.66 -6.59 -9.75
N ALA A 219 3.45 -7.63 -9.45
CA ALA A 219 4.79 -7.82 -9.99
C ALA A 219 4.79 -8.08 -11.50
N LEU A 220 3.96 -9.02 -11.96
CA LEU A 220 3.83 -9.33 -13.38
C LEU A 220 3.26 -8.14 -14.14
N PHE A 221 2.33 -7.38 -13.57
CA PHE A 221 1.81 -6.19 -14.24
C PHE A 221 2.91 -5.12 -14.40
N ALA A 222 3.73 -4.89 -13.37
CA ALA A 222 4.88 -4.00 -13.47
C ALA A 222 5.89 -4.46 -14.53
N LEU A 223 6.18 -5.76 -14.58
CA LEU A 223 7.05 -6.36 -15.57
C LEU A 223 6.49 -6.25 -17.00
N ALA A 224 5.18 -6.40 -17.16
CA ALA A 224 4.48 -6.33 -18.44
C ALA A 224 4.48 -4.92 -19.06
N LEU A 225 4.51 -3.88 -18.22
CA LEU A 225 4.60 -2.48 -18.68
C LEU A 225 6.02 -2.06 -19.07
N GLU A 226 7.04 -2.76 -18.60
CA GLU A 226 8.41 -2.54 -19.05
C GLU A 226 8.60 -3.12 -20.45
N GLY A 227 8.41 -2.30 -21.48
CA GLY A 227 8.43 -2.73 -22.89
C GLY A 227 9.72 -3.41 -23.40
N ASN A 228 10.77 -3.51 -22.58
CA ASN A 228 12.01 -4.23 -22.86
C ASN A 228 12.29 -5.40 -21.90
N ALA A 229 11.40 -5.69 -20.96
CA ALA A 229 11.57 -6.81 -20.05
C ALA A 229 11.25 -8.11 -20.81
N GLN A 230 12.28 -8.85 -21.18
CA GLN A 230 12.17 -10.25 -21.62
C GLN A 230 12.58 -11.15 -20.46
N PRO A 231 11.66 -11.42 -19.51
CA PRO A 231 12.00 -12.22 -18.34
C PRO A 231 12.20 -13.69 -18.66
N ILE A 232 11.74 -14.17 -19.82
CA ILE A 232 11.90 -15.53 -20.30
C ILE A 232 13.00 -15.54 -21.37
N ASP A 233 14.08 -16.28 -21.13
CA ASP A 233 15.16 -16.45 -22.11
C ASP A 233 14.76 -17.44 -23.24
N VAL A 234 15.63 -17.58 -24.24
CA VAL A 234 15.42 -18.49 -25.39
C VAL A 234 15.30 -19.97 -24.95
N ASN A 235 15.78 -20.31 -23.76
CA ASN A 235 15.73 -21.64 -23.18
C ASN A 235 14.53 -21.82 -22.22
N GLY A 236 13.69 -20.81 -22.03
CA GLY A 236 12.56 -20.83 -21.09
C GLY A 236 12.93 -20.56 -19.62
N ASN A 237 14.16 -20.15 -19.32
CA ASN A 237 14.54 -19.76 -17.97
C ASN A 237 13.98 -18.39 -17.62
N VAL A 238 13.58 -18.23 -16.36
CA VAL A 238 13.02 -16.99 -15.84
C VAL A 238 13.93 -16.37 -14.80
N SER A 239 14.38 -15.14 -15.02
CA SER A 239 15.18 -14.34 -14.08
C SER A 239 14.38 -13.15 -13.56
N ILE A 240 13.81 -13.29 -12.36
CA ILE A 240 13.13 -12.20 -11.64
C ILE A 240 13.61 -12.23 -10.20
N GLU A 241 14.09 -11.08 -9.73
CA GLU A 241 14.48 -10.83 -8.35
C GLU A 241 13.56 -9.76 -7.74
N PHE A 242 13.17 -9.97 -6.49
CA PHE A 242 12.33 -9.05 -5.75
C PHE A 242 13.12 -8.36 -4.65
N GLU A 243 12.97 -7.04 -4.55
CA GLU A 243 13.56 -6.23 -3.49
C GLU A 243 12.46 -5.41 -2.82
N ASN A 244 12.39 -5.41 -1.48
CA ASN A 244 11.54 -4.48 -0.75
C ASN A 244 12.13 -3.07 -0.82
N SER A 245 11.41 -2.15 -1.45
CA SER A 245 11.88 -0.79 -1.70
C SER A 245 11.87 0.14 -0.48
N VAL A 246 11.27 -0.26 0.66
CA VAL A 246 10.91 0.67 1.75
C VAL A 246 11.53 0.32 3.11
N SER A 247 11.87 -0.95 3.40
CA SER A 247 12.46 -1.32 4.70
C SER A 247 13.44 -2.51 4.59
N THR A 248 14.74 -2.24 4.52
CA THR A 248 15.78 -3.29 4.60
C THR A 248 16.14 -3.67 6.04
N ARG A 249 15.73 -2.87 7.04
CA ARG A 249 16.24 -2.98 8.42
C ARG A 249 15.31 -3.76 9.37
N TYR A 250 14.03 -3.90 9.02
CA TYR A 250 13.02 -4.54 9.86
C TYR A 250 11.91 -5.19 9.02
N ASP A 251 12.26 -6.09 8.10
CA ASP A 251 11.23 -6.76 7.28
C ASP A 251 11.09 -8.26 7.60
N PRO A 252 10.33 -8.63 8.64
CA PRO A 252 9.86 -9.99 8.83
C PRO A 252 8.75 -10.38 7.84
N CYS A 253 8.36 -9.47 6.92
CA CYS A 253 7.29 -9.63 5.94
C CYS A 253 7.81 -9.79 4.50
N ALA A 254 9.10 -10.11 4.29
CA ALA A 254 9.55 -10.66 3.02
C ALA A 254 8.71 -11.93 2.77
N ALA A 255 7.67 -11.81 1.97
CA ALA A 255 6.73 -12.90 1.75
C ALA A 255 7.48 -14.00 1.02
N GLU A 256 7.90 -14.99 1.81
CA GLU A 256 8.66 -16.14 1.34
C GLU A 256 7.90 -16.79 0.18
N GLY A 257 8.60 -17.02 -0.93
CA GLY A 257 8.06 -17.72 -2.08
C GLY A 257 7.31 -16.86 -3.11
N ILE A 258 7.22 -15.52 -2.97
CA ILE A 258 6.67 -14.67 -4.06
C ILE A 258 7.52 -14.76 -5.31
N ASP A 259 8.83 -14.79 -5.16
CA ASP A 259 9.79 -14.88 -6.26
C ASP A 259 9.58 -16.16 -7.07
N GLU A 260 9.55 -17.29 -6.36
CA GLU A 260 9.30 -18.61 -6.93
C GLU A 260 7.91 -18.66 -7.56
N ALA A 261 6.88 -18.17 -6.86
CA ALA A 261 5.53 -18.11 -7.39
C ALA A 261 5.42 -17.29 -8.67
N THR A 262 6.07 -16.12 -8.72
CA THR A 262 6.05 -15.28 -9.91
C THR A 262 6.76 -15.96 -11.08
N ARG A 263 7.94 -16.55 -10.84
CA ARG A 263 8.69 -17.26 -11.89
C ARG A 263 7.90 -18.46 -12.42
N GLU A 264 7.29 -19.24 -11.54
CA GLU A 264 6.50 -20.41 -11.92
C GLU A 264 5.21 -20.03 -12.63
N THR A 265 4.49 -19.00 -12.18
CA THR A 265 3.32 -18.48 -12.89
C THR A 265 3.69 -17.99 -14.29
N LEU A 266 4.81 -17.27 -14.42
CA LEU A 266 5.30 -16.83 -15.72
C LEU A 266 5.72 -17.99 -16.62
N ARG A 267 6.39 -19.02 -16.08
CA ARG A 267 6.70 -20.26 -16.82
C ARG A 267 5.43 -20.98 -17.28
N ALA A 268 4.42 -21.06 -16.41
CA ALA A 268 3.15 -21.70 -16.73
C ALA A 268 2.46 -20.98 -17.89
N MET A 269 2.39 -19.63 -17.86
CA MET A 269 1.88 -18.84 -18.99
C MET A 269 2.66 -19.10 -20.27
N GLY A 270 4.00 -19.15 -20.20
CA GLY A 270 4.85 -19.29 -21.37
C GLY A 270 4.87 -18.02 -22.24
N TYR A 271 5.76 -18.04 -23.24
CA TYR A 271 6.13 -16.83 -23.97
C TYR A 271 4.98 -16.18 -24.75
N ASP A 272 4.21 -16.95 -25.51
CA ASP A 272 3.17 -16.40 -26.39
C ASP A 272 2.05 -15.70 -25.61
N ARG A 273 1.57 -16.34 -24.54
CA ARG A 273 0.57 -15.76 -23.63
C ARG A 273 1.13 -14.60 -22.83
N TRP A 274 2.40 -14.64 -22.47
CA TRP A 274 3.06 -13.50 -21.85
C TRP A 274 3.10 -12.27 -22.77
N GLN A 275 3.38 -12.45 -24.07
CA GLN A 275 3.32 -11.37 -25.05
C GLN A 275 1.90 -10.79 -25.18
N GLU A 276 0.86 -11.62 -25.13
CA GLU A 276 -0.52 -11.15 -25.03
C GLU A 276 -0.79 -10.38 -23.74
N ALA A 277 -0.31 -10.87 -22.59
CA ALA A 277 -0.46 -10.21 -21.31
C ALA A 277 0.23 -8.84 -21.29
N CYS A 278 1.41 -8.72 -21.91
CA CYS A 278 2.10 -7.44 -22.09
C CYS A 278 1.27 -6.44 -22.90
N ARG A 279 0.64 -6.90 -23.99
CA ARG A 279 -0.26 -6.06 -24.79
C ARG A 279 -1.50 -5.63 -24.01
N ALA A 280 -2.10 -6.53 -23.23
CA ALA A 280 -3.24 -6.19 -22.38
C ALA A 280 -2.86 -5.22 -21.25
N ALA A 281 -1.70 -5.40 -20.61
CA ALA A 281 -1.21 -4.48 -19.59
C ALA A 281 -0.92 -3.10 -20.18
N THR A 282 -0.27 -3.04 -21.35
CA THR A 282 -0.01 -1.79 -22.06
C THR A 282 -1.31 -1.08 -22.43
N ALA A 283 -2.30 -1.81 -22.98
CA ALA A 283 -3.61 -1.24 -23.28
C ALA A 283 -4.31 -0.71 -22.02
N ALA A 284 -4.27 -1.46 -20.91
CA ALA A 284 -4.81 -0.99 -19.63
C ALA A 284 -4.08 0.26 -19.10
N ASN A 285 -2.77 0.38 -19.33
CA ASN A 285 -2.01 1.58 -18.95
C ASN A 285 -2.31 2.77 -19.86
N GLU A 286 -2.41 2.57 -21.17
CA GLU A 286 -2.69 3.63 -22.14
C GLU A 286 -4.12 4.16 -22.01
N ASP A 287 -5.10 3.27 -21.80
CA ASP A 287 -6.52 3.63 -21.73
C ASP A 287 -6.90 4.18 -20.34
N GLU A 288 -6.47 3.54 -19.24
CA GLU A 288 -6.92 3.87 -17.87
C GLU A 288 -5.87 4.60 -17.02
N GLY A 289 -4.63 4.66 -17.51
CA GLY A 289 -3.50 5.09 -16.71
C GLY A 289 -3.18 4.12 -15.58
N PHE A 290 -3.53 2.83 -15.72
CA PHE A 290 -3.25 1.83 -14.70
C PHE A 290 -1.74 1.70 -14.51
N ALA A 291 -1.24 2.18 -13.37
CA ALA A 291 0.16 2.07 -13.00
C ALA A 291 0.30 1.21 -11.73
N PRO A 292 1.06 0.11 -11.78
CA PRO A 292 1.50 -0.56 -10.58
C PRO A 292 2.52 0.35 -9.89
N ARG A 293 2.60 0.20 -8.57
CA ARG A 293 3.60 0.92 -7.78
C ARG A 293 4.86 0.11 -7.52
N ALA A 294 4.81 -1.20 -7.79
CA ALA A 294 6.01 -2.00 -7.96
C ALA A 294 6.84 -1.42 -9.11
N THR A 295 8.13 -1.19 -8.86
CA THR A 295 9.08 -0.68 -9.86
C THR A 295 10.00 -1.80 -10.29
N VAL A 296 10.22 -1.93 -11.61
CA VAL A 296 11.21 -2.85 -12.15
C VAL A 296 12.56 -2.14 -12.25
N ARG A 297 13.63 -2.77 -11.78
CA ARG A 297 15.02 -2.32 -11.95
C ARG A 297 15.75 -3.27 -12.91
N LYS A 298 16.65 -2.72 -13.72
CA LYS A 298 17.53 -3.46 -14.65
C LYS A 298 18.91 -3.63 -14.05
#